data_AF-A0A0N1BAM9-F1
#
_entry.id   AF-A0A0N1BAM9-F1
#
_cell.length_a   1.000
_cell.length_b   1.000
_cell.length_c   1.000
_cell.angle_alpha   90.00
_cell.angle_beta   90.00
_cell.angle_gamma   90.00
#
_symmetry.space_group_name_H-M   'P 1'
#
loop_
_entity.id
_entity.type
_entity.pdbx_description
1 polymer ?
#
loop_
_entity_poly.entity_id
_entity_poly.type
_entity_poly.pdbx_seq_one_letter_code
_entity_poly.pdbx_strand_id
1 'polypeptide(L)'
;MPRAAQRKDHPLSMRLPDADLAIIDRAAQLRGRSRTEFMRDAAVRAAEEAIMDTNLLRVSPEAFDAFVAMLDAPAKPVPALTELLRRPAPWDVAAKQ
;
A
#
# COMPACT_ATOMS: atom_id res chain seq x y z
N MET A 1 -5.04 18.36 18.82
CA MET A 1 -4.26 18.52 17.56
C MET A 1 -3.36 17.29 17.42
N PRO A 2 -3.56 16.40 16.43
CA PRO A 2 -2.63 15.29 16.26
C PRO A 2 -1.27 15.86 15.89
N ARG A 3 -0.21 15.40 16.57
CA ARG A 3 1.17 15.79 16.31
C ARG A 3 1.51 15.33 14.90
N ALA A 4 1.65 16.27 13.96
CA ALA A 4 2.16 15.98 12.62
C ALA A 4 3.43 15.14 12.79
N ALA A 5 3.41 13.92 12.26
CA ALA A 5 4.58 13.05 12.29
C ALA A 5 5.76 13.85 11.72
N GLN A 6 6.84 14.02 12.48
CA GLN A 6 8.02 14.71 11.98
C GLN A 6 8.49 13.98 10.73
N ARG A 7 8.38 14.62 9.57
CA ARG A 7 9.05 14.16 8.35
C ARG A 7 10.54 14.22 8.60
N LYS A 8 11.12 13.07 8.92
CA LYS A 8 12.57 12.90 8.98
C LYS A 8 13.02 12.51 7.59
N ASP A 9 13.61 13.46 6.88
CA ASP A 9 14.24 13.18 5.59
C ASP A 9 15.58 12.47 5.84
N HIS A 10 15.86 11.41 5.08
CA HIS A 10 17.10 10.64 5.15
C HIS A 10 17.88 10.78 3.85
N PRO A 11 19.18 11.11 3.89
CA PRO A 11 19.98 11.23 2.68
C PRO A 11 20.20 9.85 2.05
N LEU A 12 20.08 9.78 0.72
CA LEU A 12 20.36 8.59 -0.08
C LEU A 12 21.60 8.85 -0.92
N SER A 13 22.61 7.98 -0.80
CA SER A 13 23.83 8.05 -1.62
C SER A 13 23.94 6.80 -2.48
N MET A 14 24.12 6.99 -3.79
CA MET A 14 24.30 5.90 -4.76
C MET A 14 25.26 6.32 -5.86
N ARG A 15 25.93 5.32 -6.46
CA ARG A 15 26.78 5.50 -7.63
C ARG A 15 26.04 4.99 -8.86
N LEU A 16 26.00 5.81 -9.90
CA LEU A 16 25.37 5.51 -11.18
C LEU A 16 26.41 5.70 -12.29
N PRO A 17 26.43 4.85 -13.32
CA PRO A 17 27.16 5.09 -14.55
C PRO A 17 26.74 6.42 -15.21
N ASP A 18 27.67 7.08 -15.91
CA ASP A 18 27.39 8.34 -16.59
C ASP A 18 26.28 8.21 -17.64
N ALA A 19 26.20 7.05 -18.30
CA ALA A 19 25.15 6.76 -19.28
C ALA A 19 23.75 6.78 -18.65
N ASP A 20 23.60 6.20 -17.46
CA ASP A 20 22.32 6.15 -16.75
C ASP A 20 21.93 7.55 -16.26
N LEU A 21 22.90 8.31 -15.74
CA LEU A 21 22.70 9.70 -15.31
C LEU A 21 22.24 10.58 -16.48
N ALA A 22 22.81 10.42 -17.67
CA ALA A 22 22.42 11.18 -18.85
C ALA A 22 20.96 10.93 -19.25
N ILE A 23 20.50 9.68 -19.18
CA ILE A 23 19.12 9.30 -19.48
C ILE A 23 18.16 9.89 -18.42
N ILE A 24 18.52 9.79 -17.13
CA ILE A 24 17.74 10.34 -16.01
C ILE A 24 17.60 11.85 -16.14
N ASP A 25 18.69 12.56 -16.43
CA ASP A 25 18.67 14.01 -16.61
C ASP A 25 17.76 14.43 -17.76
N ARG A 26 17.85 13.71 -18.87
CA ARG A 26 16.98 13.97 -20.01
C ARG A 26 15.51 13.78 -19.65
N ALA A 27 15.18 12.71 -18.92
CA ALA A 27 13.82 12.44 -18.48
C ALA A 27 13.30 13.51 -17.48
N ALA A 28 14.14 13.93 -16.54
CA ALA A 28 13.81 14.98 -15.58
C ALA A 28 13.55 16.32 -16.28
N GLN A 29 14.39 16.70 -17.24
CA GLN A 29 14.22 17.90 -18.07
C GLN A 29 12.90 17.87 -18.85
N LEU A 30 12.57 16.75 -19.50
CA LEU A 30 11.31 16.59 -20.23
C LEU A 30 10.08 16.71 -19.34
N ARG A 31 10.21 16.40 -18.04
CA ARG A 31 9.15 16.53 -17.03
C ARG A 31 9.17 17.87 -16.30
N GLY A 32 10.14 18.75 -16.59
CA GLY A 32 10.29 20.05 -15.90
C GLY A 32 10.62 19.91 -14.42
N ARG A 33 11.26 18.81 -14.01
CA ARG A 33 11.59 18.52 -12.61
C ARG A 33 13.09 18.46 -12.38
N SER A 34 13.51 18.63 -11.13
CA SER A 34 14.90 18.39 -10.75
C SER A 34 15.23 16.90 -10.84
N ARG A 35 16.52 16.57 -11.06
CA ARG A 35 17.01 15.18 -11.04
C ARG A 35 16.58 14.45 -9.77
N THR A 36 16.79 15.08 -8.61
CA THR A 36 16.47 14.50 -7.29
C THR A 36 14.99 14.22 -7.13
N GLU A 37 14.13 15.15 -7.55
CA GLU A 37 12.67 14.97 -7.48
C GLU A 37 12.20 13.86 -8.43
N PHE A 38 12.72 13.84 -9.65
CA PHE A 38 12.41 12.78 -10.62
C PHE A 38 12.81 11.39 -10.09
N MET A 39 14.02 11.27 -9.56
CA MET A 39 14.53 10.01 -8.99
C MET A 39 13.74 9.57 -7.76
N ARG A 40 13.38 10.51 -6.87
CA ARG A 40 12.55 10.22 -5.68
C ARG A 40 11.20 9.65 -6.09
N ASP A 41 10.52 10.31 -7.01
CA ASP A 41 9.17 9.91 -7.42
C ASP A 41 9.20 8.58 -8.20
N ALA A 42 10.20 8.37 -9.04
CA ALA A 42 10.41 7.10 -9.73
C ALA A 42 10.66 5.95 -8.75
N ALA A 43 11.51 6.16 -7.73
CA ALA A 43 11.81 5.15 -6.71
C ALA A 43 10.59 4.80 -5.86
N VAL A 44 9.81 5.80 -5.44
CA VAL A 44 8.57 5.57 -4.67
C VAL A 44 7.57 4.77 -5.49
N ARG A 45 7.35 5.16 -6.76
CA ARG A 45 6.43 4.46 -7.64
C ARG A 45 6.84 3.00 -7.86
N ALA A 46 8.12 2.76 -8.12
CA ALA A 46 8.63 1.40 -8.30
C ALA A 46 8.47 0.55 -7.01
N ALA A 47 8.64 1.17 -5.84
CA ALA A 47 8.42 0.49 -4.57
C ALA A 47 6.93 0.17 -4.34
N GLU A 48 6.03 1.10 -4.67
CA GLU A 48 4.58 0.87 -4.59
C GLU A 48 4.14 -0.28 -5.51
N GLU A 49 4.60 -0.29 -6.76
CA GLU A 49 4.33 -1.35 -7.74
C GLU A 49 4.81 -2.71 -7.20
N ALA A 50 6.03 -2.79 -6.65
CA ALA A 50 6.57 -4.03 -6.07
C ALA A 50 5.78 -4.51 -4.83
N ILE A 51 5.31 -3.60 -3.99
CA ILE A 51 4.45 -3.94 -2.83
C ILE A 51 3.11 -4.50 -3.31
N MET A 52 2.52 -3.89 -4.35
CA MET A 52 1.25 -4.35 -4.93
C MET A 52 1.38 -5.75 -5.54
N ASP A 53 2.48 -6.02 -6.25
CA ASP A 53 2.76 -7.33 -6.84
C ASP A 53 2.88 -8.45 -5.80
N THR A 54 3.26 -8.11 -4.57
CA THR A 54 3.40 -9.08 -3.47
C THR A 54 2.06 -9.53 -2.88
N ASN A 55 0.97 -8.78 -3.09
CA ASN A 55 -0.36 -9.14 -2.59
C ASN A 55 -1.14 -10.12 -3.50
N LEU A 56 -0.49 -10.72 -4.51
CA LEU A 56 -1.11 -11.72 -5.36
C LEU A 56 -1.21 -13.07 -4.63
N LEU A 57 -2.40 -13.36 -4.09
CA LEU A 57 -2.73 -14.68 -3.55
C LEU A 57 -3.01 -15.64 -4.71
N ARG A 58 -1.96 -16.33 -5.18
CA ARG A 58 -2.10 -17.35 -6.23
C ARG A 58 -2.76 -18.59 -5.65
N VAL A 59 -3.92 -18.95 -6.19
CA VAL A 59 -4.66 -20.17 -5.87
C VAL A 59 -4.77 -21.04 -7.12
N SER A 60 -4.96 -22.35 -6.95
CA SER A 60 -5.30 -23.20 -8.09
C SER A 60 -6.70 -22.84 -8.61
N PRO A 61 -7.04 -23.16 -9.87
CA PRO A 61 -8.38 -22.93 -10.42
C PRO A 61 -9.48 -23.52 -9.52
N GLU A 62 -9.26 -24.70 -8.96
CA GLU A 62 -10.23 -25.40 -8.11
C GLU A 62 -10.46 -24.65 -6.79
N ALA A 63 -9.38 -24.13 -6.19
CA ALA A 63 -9.46 -23.32 -4.98
C ALA A 63 -10.12 -21.96 -5.24
N PHE A 64 -9.92 -21.39 -6.44
CA PHE A 64 -10.62 -20.19 -6.87
C PHE A 64 -12.12 -20.43 -7.02
N ASP A 65 -12.52 -21.49 -7.72
CA ASP A 65 -13.95 -21.83 -7.91
C ASP A 65 -14.64 -22.10 -6.58
N ALA A 66 -13.98 -22.83 -5.67
CA ALA A 66 -14.50 -23.08 -4.32
C ALA A 66 -14.64 -21.78 -3.52
N PHE A 67 -13.69 -20.85 -3.65
CA PHE A 67 -13.75 -19.54 -3.01
C PHE A 67 -14.90 -18.70 -3.54
N VAL A 68 -15.09 -18.63 -4.85
CA VAL A 68 -16.21 -17.89 -5.47
C VAL A 68 -17.55 -18.47 -5.04
N ALA A 69 -17.70 -19.80 -5.07
CA ALA A 69 -18.92 -20.46 -4.60
C ALA A 69 -19.24 -20.17 -3.13
N MET A 70 -18.22 -20.00 -2.28
CA MET A 70 -18.39 -19.61 -0.88
C MET A 70 -18.86 -18.15 -0.75
N LEU A 71 -18.38 -17.24 -1.61
CA LEU A 71 -18.80 -15.83 -1.60
C LEU A 71 -20.24 -15.65 -2.08
N ASP A 72 -20.67 -16.44 -3.06
CA ASP A 72 -22.04 -16.39 -3.60
C ASP A 72 -23.08 -17.03 -2.67
N ALA A 73 -22.63 -17.87 -1.73
CA ALA A 73 -23.51 -18.50 -0.76
C ALA A 73 -24.02 -17.49 0.28
N PRO A 74 -25.28 -17.62 0.75
CA PRO A 74 -25.80 -16.76 1.80
C PRO A 74 -24.97 -16.89 3.08
N ALA A 75 -24.70 -15.76 3.73
CA ALA A 75 -23.96 -15.72 4.97
C ALA A 75 -24.65 -16.57 6.05
N LYS A 76 -23.92 -17.53 6.61
CA LYS A 76 -24.40 -18.37 7.71
C LYS A 76 -23.97 -17.74 9.03
N PRO A 77 -24.90 -17.52 9.99
CA PRO A 77 -24.55 -16.92 11.25
C PRO A 77 -23.63 -17.86 12.04
N VAL A 78 -22.46 -17.35 12.41
CA VAL A 78 -21.57 -18.02 13.37
C VAL A 78 -21.87 -17.42 14.75
N PRO A 79 -22.34 -18.22 15.74
CA PRO A 79 -22.79 -17.70 17.03
C PRO A 79 -21.77 -16.80 17.72
N ALA A 80 -20.50 -17.23 17.78
CA ALA A 80 -19.40 -16.46 18.37
C ALA A 80 -19.16 -15.11 17.63
N LEU A 81 -19.28 -15.08 16.30
CA LEU A 81 -19.14 -13.85 15.52
C LEU A 81 -20.31 -12.90 15.74
N THR A 82 -21.53 -13.46 15.89
CA THR A 82 -22.73 -12.70 16.19
C THR A 82 -22.66 -12.05 17.58
N GLU A 83 -22.17 -12.79 18.58
CA GLU A 83 -21.91 -12.26 19.93
C GLU A 83 -20.83 -11.17 19.91
N LEU A 84 -19.74 -11.38 19.17
CA LEU A 84 -18.67 -10.39 19.00
C LEU A 84 -19.20 -9.08 18.40
N LEU A 85 -19.96 -9.17 17.30
CA LEU A 85 -20.51 -7.98 16.61
C LEU A 85 -21.58 -7.24 17.42
N ARG A 86 -22.24 -7.91 18.38
CA ARG A 86 -23.19 -7.28 19.32
C ARG A 86 -22.50 -6.55 20.46
N ARG A 87 -21.22 -6.82 20.72
CA ARG A 87 -20.47 -6.17 21.78
C ARG A 87 -20.18 -4.72 21.38
N PRO A 88 -20.48 -3.72 22.23
CA PRO A 88 -20.12 -2.34 21.94
C PRO A 88 -18.61 -2.24 21.74
N ALA A 89 -18.19 -1.48 20.73
CA ALA A 89 -16.78 -1.38 20.44
C ALA A 89 -16.09 -0.66 21.61
N PRO A 90 -14.87 -1.07 22.00
CA PRO A 90 -14.16 -0.49 23.15
C PRO A 90 -13.97 1.03 23.07
N TRP A 91 -14.06 1.62 21.88
CA TRP A 91 -13.90 3.05 21.63
C TRP A 91 -15.22 3.84 21.61
N ASP A 92 -16.39 3.19 21.61
CA ASP A 92 -17.69 3.87 21.62
C ASP A 92 -18.06 4.46 23.00
N VAL A 93 -17.33 4.06 24.05
CA VAL A 93 -17.54 4.53 25.43
C VAL A 93 -16.87 5.88 25.72
N ALA A 94 -16.14 6.46 24.76
CA ALA A 94 -15.47 7.76 24.91
C ALA A 94 -16.29 8.96 24.39
N ALA A 95 -17.58 8.77 24.07
CA ALA A 95 -18.47 9.81 23.54
C ALA A 95 -19.66 10.14 24.45
N LYS A 96 -19.45 10.23 25.77
CA LYS A 96 -20.35 10.98 26.66
C LYS A 96 -19.54 11.84 27.62
N GLN A 97 -19.51 13.13 27.31
CA GLN A 97 -19.23 14.23 28.24
C GLN A 97 -20.34 14.29 29.30
#